data_AF-A0A522D0E4-F1
#
_entry.id   AF-A0A522D0E4-F1
#
_cell.length_a   1.000
_cell.length_b   1.000
_cell.length_c   1.000
_cell.angle_alpha   90.00
_cell.angle_beta   90.00
_cell.angle_gamma   90.00
#
_symmetry.space_group_name_H-M   'P 1'
#
loop_
_entity.id
_entity.type
_entity.pdbx_description
1 polymer ?
#
loop_
_entity_poly.entity_id
_entity_poly.type
_entity_poly.pdbx_seq_one_letter_code
_entity_poly.pdbx_strand_id
1 'polypeptide(L)'
;MIFLAIPTLLLLLQISFFLHIYFLFQFVLKRSKRHLTGFVNTAVSNMLIASVLTVLAIYRPDLIREIDALKIFWLMSGVIMLAMLITQAAVMRAIYRKAQQPENYHYNYFGKKVLHPTVASGGEVMIFFFSVPVLLVSGAYFTARLINLLMYGRL
;
A
#
# COMPACT_ATOMS: atom_id res chain seq x y z
N MET A 1 2.83 -12.58 25.88
CA MET A 1 3.62 -12.42 24.64
C MET A 1 3.02 -13.17 23.45
N ILE A 2 2.66 -14.46 23.56
CA ILE A 2 2.13 -15.26 22.42
C ILE A 2 0.83 -14.69 21.81
N PHE A 3 -0.04 -14.09 22.63
CA PHE A 3 -1.28 -13.44 22.18
C PHE A 3 -1.09 -12.34 21.11
N LEU A 4 0.03 -11.61 21.17
CA LEU A 4 0.32 -10.55 20.20
C LEU A 4 0.97 -11.11 18.92
N ALA A 5 1.40 -12.38 18.91
CA ALA A 5 2.14 -12.95 17.80
C ALA A 5 1.30 -13.04 16.52
N ILE A 6 0.04 -13.46 16.59
CA ILE A 6 -0.82 -13.58 15.39
C ILE A 6 -1.11 -12.20 14.77
N PRO A 7 -1.58 -11.18 15.54
CA PRO A 7 -1.73 -9.83 15.00
C PRO A 7 -0.43 -9.28 14.38
N THR A 8 0.72 -9.47 15.03
CA THR A 8 2.00 -9.02 14.49
C THR A 8 2.36 -9.73 13.18
N LEU A 9 2.18 -11.04 13.10
CA LEU A 9 2.42 -11.82 11.88
C LEU A 9 1.49 -11.41 10.75
N LEU A 10 0.22 -11.12 11.04
CA LEU A 10 -0.74 -10.63 10.04
C LEU A 10 -0.34 -9.25 9.50
N LEU A 11 0.10 -8.33 10.35
CA LEU A 11 0.60 -7.02 9.91
C LEU A 11 1.88 -7.14 9.08
N LEU A 12 2.80 -8.00 9.51
CA LEU A 12 4.05 -8.23 8.81
C LEU A 12 3.79 -8.86 7.43
N LEU A 13 2.88 -9.83 7.36
CA LEU A 13 2.41 -10.42 6.09
C LEU A 13 1.80 -9.35 5.19
N GLN A 14 0.97 -8.46 5.73
CA GLN A 14 0.33 -7.39 4.97
C GLN A 14 1.35 -6.39 4.41
N ILE A 15 2.31 -5.94 5.21
CA ILE A 15 3.38 -5.05 4.77
C ILE A 15 4.24 -5.73 3.69
N SER A 16 4.61 -7.00 3.93
CA SER A 16 5.40 -7.78 2.98
C SER A 16 4.64 -8.02 1.66
N PHE A 17 3.32 -8.17 1.70
CA PHE A 17 2.47 -8.26 0.52
C PHE A 17 2.47 -6.96 -0.30
N PHE A 18 2.41 -5.78 0.34
CA PHE A 18 2.57 -4.50 -0.37
C PHE A 18 3.94 -4.36 -1.03
N LEU A 19 5.01 -4.76 -0.33
CA LEU A 19 6.36 -4.78 -0.90
C LEU A 19 6.46 -5.76 -2.08
N HIS A 20 5.78 -6.90 -2.00
CA HIS A 20 5.73 -7.88 -3.09
C HIS A 20 5.07 -7.30 -4.35
N ILE A 21 3.91 -6.64 -4.20
CA ILE A 21 3.24 -5.94 -5.32
C ILE A 21 4.15 -4.84 -5.89
N TYR A 22 4.83 -4.08 -5.02
CA TYR A 22 5.77 -3.05 -5.45
C TYR A 22 6.90 -3.63 -6.30
N PHE A 23 7.53 -4.72 -5.87
CA PHE A 23 8.60 -5.35 -6.64
C PHE A 23 8.10 -5.93 -7.95
N LEU A 24 6.90 -6.53 -7.97
CA LEU A 24 6.26 -7.00 -9.20
C LEU A 24 6.09 -5.85 -10.19
N PHE A 25 5.50 -4.74 -9.76
CA PHE A 25 5.25 -3.59 -10.62
C PHE A 25 6.54 -2.98 -11.16
N GLN A 26 7.54 -2.78 -10.31
CA GLN A 26 8.85 -2.27 -10.74
C GLN A 26 9.58 -3.25 -11.68
N PHE A 27 9.44 -4.56 -11.46
CA PHE A 27 10.02 -5.57 -12.35
C PHE A 27 9.36 -5.54 -13.73
N VAL A 28 8.03 -5.44 -13.81
CA VAL A 28 7.30 -5.32 -15.09
C VAL A 28 7.75 -4.08 -15.86
N LEU A 29 7.93 -2.94 -15.18
CA LEU A 29 8.33 -1.69 -15.82
C LEU A 29 9.81 -1.62 -16.23
N LYS A 30 10.73 -2.06 -15.35
CA LYS A 30 12.18 -1.86 -15.53
C LYS A 30 12.94 -3.10 -15.96
N ARG A 31 12.31 -4.28 -15.90
CA ARG A 31 12.89 -5.61 -16.19
C ARG A 31 14.27 -5.83 -15.58
N SER A 32 14.50 -5.32 -14.37
CA SER A 32 15.82 -5.39 -13.75
C SER A 32 15.95 -6.57 -12.79
N LYS A 33 17.12 -7.22 -12.79
CA LYS A 33 17.45 -8.38 -11.94
C LYS A 33 17.23 -8.10 -10.45
N ARG A 34 17.51 -6.88 -9.99
CA ARG A 34 17.31 -6.48 -8.58
C ARG A 34 15.85 -6.57 -8.15
N HIS A 35 14.91 -6.13 -9.00
CA HIS A 35 13.48 -6.19 -8.67
C HIS A 35 12.96 -7.63 -8.75
N LEU A 36 13.50 -8.46 -9.64
CA LEU A 36 13.19 -9.90 -9.69
C LEU A 36 13.61 -10.60 -8.40
N THR A 37 14.83 -10.38 -7.92
CA THR A 37 15.30 -10.97 -6.65
C THR A 37 14.44 -10.48 -5.46
N GLY A 38 14.08 -9.19 -5.42
CA GLY A 38 13.16 -8.67 -4.41
C GLY A 38 11.77 -9.31 -4.45
N PHE A 39 11.22 -9.51 -5.64
CA PHE A 39 9.94 -10.20 -5.87
C PHE A 39 9.97 -11.65 -5.36
N VAL A 40 11.02 -12.42 -5.72
CA VAL A 40 11.18 -13.80 -5.27
C VAL A 40 11.36 -13.88 -3.75
N ASN A 41 12.21 -13.03 -3.17
CA ASN A 41 12.43 -13.02 -1.73
C ASN A 41 11.14 -12.71 -0.95
N THR A 42 10.38 -11.71 -1.40
CA THR A 42 9.09 -11.38 -0.77
C THR A 42 8.05 -12.47 -0.96
N ALA A 43 8.04 -13.18 -2.10
CA ALA A 43 7.17 -14.34 -2.31
C ALA A 43 7.47 -15.46 -1.30
N VAL A 44 8.74 -15.83 -1.17
CA VAL A 44 9.20 -16.86 -0.23
C VAL A 44 8.87 -16.46 1.21
N SER A 45 9.19 -15.23 1.62
CA SER A 45 8.86 -14.73 2.96
C SER A 45 7.35 -14.77 3.23
N ASN A 46 6.52 -14.33 2.28
CA ASN A 46 5.06 -14.39 2.42
C ASN A 46 4.55 -15.82 2.58
N MET A 47 5.07 -16.77 1.79
CA MET A 47 4.71 -18.18 1.90
C MET A 47 5.10 -18.77 3.26
N LEU A 48 6.28 -18.44 3.77
CA LEU A 48 6.74 -18.90 5.09
C LEU A 48 5.86 -18.33 6.22
N ILE A 49 5.60 -17.01 6.21
CA ILE A 49 4.75 -16.38 7.22
C ILE A 49 3.32 -16.93 7.17
N ALA A 50 2.76 -17.08 5.97
CA ALA A 50 1.43 -17.67 5.78
C ALA A 50 1.38 -19.12 6.29
N SER A 51 2.41 -19.92 6.03
CA SER A 51 2.51 -21.30 6.51
C SER A 51 2.56 -21.36 8.04
N VAL A 52 3.35 -20.49 8.67
CA VAL A 52 3.38 -20.37 10.14
C VAL A 52 2.00 -19.99 10.70
N LEU A 53 1.32 -19.02 10.08
CA LEU A 53 -0.04 -18.64 10.46
C LEU A 53 -1.03 -19.80 10.31
N THR A 54 -0.95 -20.59 9.24
CA THR A 54 -1.79 -21.77 9.03
C THR A 54 -1.55 -22.83 10.09
N VAL A 55 -0.29 -23.11 10.42
CA VAL A 55 0.06 -24.07 11.50
C VAL A 55 -0.51 -23.58 12.83
N LEU A 56 -0.32 -22.31 13.17
CA LEU A 56 -0.88 -21.73 14.40
C LEU A 56 -2.42 -21.81 14.41
N ALA A 57 -3.07 -21.59 13.27
CA ALA A 57 -4.53 -21.66 13.16
C ALA A 57 -5.09 -23.07 13.42
N ILE A 58 -4.40 -24.10 12.93
CA ILE A 58 -4.81 -25.49 13.09
C ILE A 58 -4.53 -26.01 14.50
N TYR A 59 -3.31 -25.78 15.01
CA TYR A 59 -2.87 -26.39 16.27
C TYR A 59 -3.21 -25.56 17.51
N ARG A 60 -3.50 -24.26 17.36
CA ARG A 60 -3.83 -23.34 18.46
C ARG A 60 -5.02 -22.46 18.11
N PRO A 61 -6.21 -23.05 17.85
CA PRO A 61 -7.41 -22.30 17.49
C PRO A 61 -7.88 -21.34 18.60
N ASP A 62 -7.54 -21.63 19.86
CA ASP A 62 -7.85 -20.77 21.00
C ASP A 62 -7.25 -19.37 20.82
N LEU A 63 -6.01 -19.30 20.31
CA LEU A 63 -5.33 -18.04 20.04
C LEU A 63 -6.02 -17.22 18.96
N ILE A 64 -6.78 -17.84 18.05
CA ILE A 64 -7.57 -17.14 17.03
C ILE A 64 -8.88 -16.62 17.62
N ARG A 65 -9.52 -17.40 18.50
CA ARG A 65 -10.78 -17.01 19.14
C ARG A 65 -10.64 -15.80 20.05
N GLU A 66 -9.46 -15.62 20.62
CA GLU A 66 -9.12 -14.49 21.50
C GLU A 66 -8.80 -13.21 20.72
N ILE A 67 -8.69 -13.29 19.38
CA ILE A 67 -8.41 -12.13 18.54
C ILE A 67 -9.64 -11.26 18.40
N ASP A 68 -9.48 -10.00 18.78
CA ASP A 68 -10.42 -8.95 18.45
C ASP A 68 -10.31 -8.60 16.97
N ALA A 69 -11.14 -9.24 16.15
CA ALA A 69 -11.18 -9.05 14.70
C ALA A 69 -11.42 -7.58 14.33
N LEU A 70 -12.21 -6.85 15.12
CA LEU A 70 -12.49 -5.44 14.88
C LEU A 70 -11.21 -4.59 14.97
N LYS A 71 -10.41 -4.82 16.02
CA LYS A 71 -9.10 -4.16 16.19
C LYS A 71 -8.15 -4.50 15.05
N ILE A 72 -8.10 -5.76 14.62
CA ILE A 72 -7.24 -6.16 13.50
C ILE A 72 -7.66 -5.47 12.21
N PHE A 73 -8.94 -5.54 11.84
CA PHE A 73 -9.42 -4.91 10.60
C PHE A 73 -9.20 -3.40 10.62
N TRP A 74 -9.42 -2.75 11.76
CA TRP A 74 -9.10 -1.34 11.93
C TRP A 74 -7.62 -1.08 11.66
N LEU A 75 -6.71 -1.81 12.30
CA LEU A 75 -5.28 -1.61 12.11
C LEU A 75 -4.83 -1.91 10.67
N MET A 76 -5.32 -3.00 10.08
CA MET A 76 -5.02 -3.38 8.69
C MET A 76 -5.52 -2.32 7.70
N SER A 77 -6.69 -1.73 7.94
CA SER A 77 -7.21 -0.64 7.11
C SER A 77 -6.33 0.61 7.17
N GLY A 78 -5.77 0.92 8.35
CA GLY A 78 -4.80 2.01 8.51
C GLY A 78 -3.52 1.76 7.70
N VAL A 79 -3.01 0.52 7.71
CA VAL A 79 -1.85 0.14 6.89
C VAL A 79 -2.15 0.27 5.40
N ILE A 80 -3.34 -0.18 4.93
CA ILE A 80 -3.77 -0.01 3.53
C ILE A 80 -3.85 1.46 3.16
N MET A 81 -4.51 2.27 3.99
CA MET A 81 -4.67 3.71 3.79
C MET A 81 -3.29 4.39 3.64
N LEU A 82 -2.37 4.12 4.56
CA LEU A 82 -1.00 4.67 4.51
C LEU A 82 -0.25 4.22 3.25
N ALA A 83 -0.34 2.94 2.87
CA ALA A 83 0.27 2.43 1.65
C ALA A 83 -0.27 3.13 0.39
N MET A 84 -1.58 3.38 0.32
CA MET A 84 -2.18 4.11 -0.80
C MET A 84 -1.76 5.58 -0.81
N LEU A 85 -1.72 6.25 0.34
CA LEU A 85 -1.24 7.64 0.45
C LEU A 85 0.21 7.77 -0.03
N ILE A 86 1.09 6.87 0.39
CA ILE A 86 2.49 6.84 -0.05
C ILE A 86 2.57 6.65 -1.56
N THR A 87 1.75 5.75 -2.11
CA THR A 87 1.70 5.48 -3.55
C THR A 87 1.28 6.73 -4.33
N GLN A 88 0.22 7.40 -3.88
CA GLN A 88 -0.26 8.64 -4.51
C GLN A 88 0.77 9.77 -4.41
N ALA A 89 1.36 9.97 -3.23
CA ALA A 89 2.42 10.97 -3.03
C ALA A 89 3.63 10.70 -3.93
N ALA A 90 4.03 9.42 -4.10
CA ALA A 90 5.11 9.04 -5.00
C ALA A 90 4.80 9.35 -6.47
N VAL A 91 3.57 9.04 -6.93
CA VAL A 91 3.12 9.36 -8.29
C VAL A 91 3.07 10.88 -8.51
N MET A 92 2.45 11.63 -7.60
CA MET A 92 2.38 13.09 -7.69
C MET A 92 3.76 13.73 -7.70
N ARG A 93 4.69 13.26 -6.85
CA ARG A 93 6.07 13.74 -6.83
C ARG A 93 6.79 13.47 -8.15
N ALA A 94 6.58 12.30 -8.75
CA ALA A 94 7.16 11.94 -10.04
C ALA A 94 6.64 12.85 -11.18
N ILE A 95 5.32 13.07 -11.23
CA ILE A 95 4.67 13.96 -12.21
C ILE A 95 5.13 15.40 -12.01
N TYR A 96 5.14 15.90 -10.77
CA TYR A 96 5.56 17.26 -10.45
C TYR A 96 7.01 17.51 -10.90
N ARG A 97 7.92 16.58 -10.63
CA ARG A 97 9.32 16.69 -11.07
C ARG A 97 9.42 16.76 -12.59
N LYS A 98 8.68 15.93 -13.32
CA LYS A 98 8.66 15.95 -14.79
C LYS A 98 8.08 17.25 -15.35
N ALA A 99 7.04 17.78 -14.72
CA ALA A 99 6.41 19.04 -15.11
C ALA A 99 7.34 20.28 -15.01
N GLN A 100 8.41 20.20 -14.22
CA GLN A 100 9.41 21.28 -14.13
C GLN A 100 10.51 21.20 -15.20
N GLN A 101 10.63 20.09 -15.93
CA GLN A 101 11.67 19.92 -16.93
C GLN A 101 11.31 20.67 -18.22
N PRO A 102 12.25 21.44 -18.82
CA PRO A 102 12.00 22.21 -20.04
C PRO A 102 11.49 21.38 -21.21
N GLU A 103 11.91 20.12 -21.33
CA GLU A 103 11.43 19.22 -22.40
C GLU A 103 9.94 18.86 -22.31
N ASN A 104 9.31 19.08 -21.16
CA ASN A 104 7.95 18.61 -20.85
C ASN A 104 6.90 19.73 -20.89
N TYR A 105 7.29 20.93 -21.30
CA TYR A 105 6.36 22.04 -21.50
C TYR A 105 6.81 22.98 -22.61
N HIS A 106 5.85 23.74 -23.13
CA HIS A 106 6.13 24.89 -23.97
C HIS A 106 5.31 26.08 -23.48
N TYR A 107 5.69 27.28 -23.90
CA TYR A 107 4.87 28.48 -23.69
C TYR A 107 3.97 28.69 -24.90
N ASN A 108 2.69 28.95 -24.65
CA ASN A 108 1.77 29.34 -25.72
C ASN A 108 1.98 30.80 -26.12
N TYR A 109 1.21 31.27 -27.12
CA TYR A 109 1.25 32.66 -27.60
C TYR A 109 1.09 33.72 -26.49
N PHE A 110 0.37 33.40 -25.41
CA PHE A 110 0.14 34.29 -24.27
C PHE A 110 1.20 34.17 -23.15
N GLY A 111 2.30 33.44 -23.40
CA GLY A 111 3.32 33.19 -22.38
C GLY A 111 2.85 32.25 -21.26
N LYS A 112 1.73 31.52 -21.42
CA LYS A 112 1.26 30.54 -20.45
C LYS A 112 1.97 29.20 -20.67
N LYS A 113 2.47 28.61 -19.58
CA LYS A 113 3.07 27.28 -19.57
C LYS A 113 2.01 26.21 -19.88
N VAL A 114 2.24 25.42 -20.92
CA VAL A 114 1.39 24.30 -21.35
C VAL A 114 2.20 23.01 -21.26
N LEU A 115 1.72 22.06 -20.47
CA LEU A 115 2.36 20.76 -20.26
C LEU A 115 2.09 19.81 -21.42
N HIS A 116 3.10 19.04 -21.82
CA HIS A 116 2.90 17.97 -22.79
C HIS A 116 2.17 16.77 -22.14
N PRO A 117 1.34 16.01 -22.90
CA PRO A 117 0.67 14.82 -22.38
C PRO A 117 1.62 13.75 -21.84
N THR A 118 2.89 13.77 -22.27
CA THR A 118 3.96 12.86 -21.83
C THR A 118 4.39 13.06 -20.37
N VAL A 119 3.99 14.17 -19.73
CA VAL A 119 4.33 14.48 -18.33
C VAL A 119 3.78 13.42 -17.37
N ALA A 120 2.57 12.93 -17.61
CA ALA A 120 1.95 11.85 -16.85
C ALA A 120 1.86 10.60 -17.74
N SER A 121 2.64 9.57 -17.40
CA SER A 121 2.58 8.31 -18.14
C SER A 121 1.26 7.59 -17.85
N GLY A 122 0.76 6.83 -18.83
CA GLY A 122 -0.46 6.04 -18.65
C GLY A 122 -0.39 5.09 -17.44
N GLY A 123 0.79 4.54 -17.14
CA GLY A 123 1.03 3.73 -15.94
C GLY A 123 0.84 4.50 -14.64
N GLU A 124 1.40 5.71 -14.52
CA GLU A 124 1.21 6.57 -13.34
C GLU A 124 -0.25 6.97 -13.16
N VAL A 125 -0.94 7.31 -14.25
CA VAL A 125 -2.36 7.65 -14.24
C VAL A 125 -3.18 6.46 -13.75
N MET A 126 -2.95 5.26 -14.29
CA MET A 126 -3.64 4.05 -13.85
C MET A 126 -3.41 3.76 -12.36
N ILE A 127 -2.16 3.78 -11.89
CA ILE A 127 -1.86 3.55 -10.46
C ILE A 127 -2.61 4.55 -9.58
N PHE A 128 -2.59 5.83 -9.96
CA PHE A 128 -3.27 6.87 -9.21
C PHE A 128 -4.77 6.59 -9.11
N PHE A 129 -5.45 6.39 -10.25
CA PHE A 129 -6.89 6.15 -10.27
C PHE A 129 -7.31 4.84 -9.58
N PHE A 130 -6.53 3.76 -9.70
CA PHE A 130 -6.83 2.51 -8.98
C PHE A 130 -6.58 2.61 -7.47
N SER A 131 -5.63 3.45 -7.04
CA SER A 131 -5.37 3.67 -5.61
C SER A 131 -6.45 4.50 -4.91
N VAL A 132 -7.17 5.38 -5.64
CA VAL A 132 -8.18 6.29 -5.06
C VAL A 132 -9.32 5.54 -4.36
N PRO A 133 -10.04 4.59 -5.01
CA PRO A 133 -11.12 3.87 -4.34
C PRO A 133 -10.67 3.12 -3.09
N VAL A 134 -9.50 2.48 -3.17
CA VAL A 134 -8.93 1.72 -2.05
C VAL A 134 -8.58 2.65 -0.89
N LEU A 135 -7.98 3.81 -1.18
CA LEU A 135 -7.69 4.83 -0.18
C LEU A 135 -8.95 5.35 0.49
N LEU A 136 -9.99 5.67 -0.29
CA LEU A 136 -11.22 6.21 0.24
C LEU A 136 -11.94 5.20 1.14
N VAL A 137 -12.07 3.94 0.72
CA VAL A 137 -12.73 2.90 1.52
C VAL A 137 -11.94 2.60 2.80
N SER A 138 -10.64 2.31 2.67
CA SER A 138 -9.79 1.99 3.83
C SER A 138 -9.63 3.17 4.78
N GLY A 139 -9.44 4.37 4.23
CA GLY A 139 -9.27 5.60 4.98
C GLY A 139 -10.54 6.06 5.68
N ALA A 140 -11.70 5.96 5.03
CA ALA A 140 -12.98 6.26 5.67
C ALA A 140 -13.24 5.32 6.85
N TYR A 141 -13.04 4.01 6.67
CA TYR A 141 -13.21 3.04 7.75
C TYR A 141 -12.22 3.28 8.90
N PHE A 142 -10.93 3.46 8.61
CA PHE A 142 -9.92 3.74 9.62
C PHE A 142 -10.23 5.02 10.42
N THR A 143 -10.55 6.10 9.70
CA THR A 143 -10.81 7.42 10.28
C THR A 143 -12.09 7.43 11.11
N ALA A 144 -13.18 6.82 10.61
CA ALA A 144 -14.43 6.73 11.36
C ALA A 144 -14.24 6.00 12.71
N ARG A 145 -13.49 4.90 12.69
CA ARG A 145 -13.16 4.13 13.91
C ARG A 145 -12.20 4.88 14.83
N LEU A 146 -11.24 5.60 14.27
CA LEU A 146 -10.36 6.48 15.05
C LEU A 146 -11.15 7.59 15.76
N ILE A 147 -12.07 8.24 15.05
CA ILE A 147 -12.96 9.25 15.63
C ILE A 147 -13.81 8.64 16.75
N ASN A 148 -14.39 7.46 16.52
CA ASN A 148 -15.16 6.77 17.55
C ASN A 148 -14.32 6.45 18.80
N LEU A 149 -13.08 6.02 18.60
CA LEU A 149 -12.15 5.73 19.69
C LEU A 149 -11.83 7.01 20.48
N LEU A 150 -11.56 8.11 19.79
CA LEU A 150 -11.23 9.40 20.40
C LEU A 150 -12.41 10.04 21.15
N MET A 151 -13.62 9.97 20.59
CA MET A 151 -14.80 10.64 21.14
C MET A 151 -15.57 9.78 22.16
N TYR A 152 -15.64 8.47 21.93
CA TYR A 152 -16.50 7.56 22.70
C TYR A 152 -15.73 6.45 23.42
N GLY A 153 -14.40 6.40 23.30
CA GLY A 153 -13.56 5.39 23.96
C GLY A 153 -13.78 3.96 23.46
N ARG A 154 -14.44 3.79 22.30
CA ARG A 154 -14.77 2.48 21.72
C ARG A 154 -14.35 2.41 20.25
N LEU A 155 -13.82 1.26 19.86
CA LEU A 155 -13.55 0.93 18.47
C LEU A 155 -14.83 0.56 17.72
#